data_AF-A0A357EEI8-F1
#
_entry.id   AF-A0A357EEI8-F1
#
_cell.length_a   1.000
_cell.length_b   1.000
_cell.length_c   1.000
_cell.angle_alpha   90.00
_cell.angle_beta   90.00
_cell.angle_gamma   90.00
#
_symmetry.space_group_name_H-M   'P 1'
#
loop_
_entity.id
_entity.type
_entity.pdbx_description
1 polymer ?
#
loop_
_entity_poly.entity_id
_entity_poly.type
_entity_poly.pdbx_seq_one_letter_code
_entity_poly.pdbx_strand_id
1 'polypeptide(L)'
;GQAPTGIRSRLTLTLGVLNQAAMVLFLVTGKGKADMVRRILEPTSEEDRSLPAAQITPGSGQLVWMLDQAAAAGLTRQRPQ
;
A
#
# COMPACT_ATOMS: atom_id res chain seq x y z
N GLY A 1 3.76 -6.71 -22.32
CA GLY A 1 3.95 -5.26 -22.49
C GLY A 1 5.39 -4.94 -22.15
N GLN A 2 6.11 -4.26 -23.05
CA GLN A 2 7.47 -3.80 -22.76
C GLN A 2 7.40 -2.60 -21.82
N ALA A 3 8.15 -2.65 -20.72
CA ALA A 3 8.30 -1.49 -19.84
C ALA A 3 9.15 -0.40 -20.53
N PRO A 4 8.95 0.90 -20.22
CA PRO A 4 9.74 1.97 -20.82
C PRO A 4 11.22 1.81 -20.50
N THR A 5 12.07 1.69 -21.51
CA THR A 5 13.52 1.74 -21.40
C THR A 5 13.96 3.21 -21.32
N GLY A 6 14.50 3.66 -20.18
CA GLY A 6 15.07 5.02 -20.12
C GLY A 6 15.52 5.57 -18.77
N ILE A 7 14.92 5.18 -17.64
CA ILE A 7 15.32 5.77 -16.35
C ILE A 7 16.44 4.95 -15.72
N ARG A 8 17.69 5.29 -16.04
CA ARG A 8 18.90 4.61 -15.54
C ARG A 8 19.18 4.87 -14.06
N SER A 9 18.60 5.92 -13.49
CA SER A 9 18.76 6.29 -12.07
C SER A 9 17.45 6.84 -11.53
N ARG A 10 16.98 6.30 -10.41
CA ARG A 10 15.77 6.74 -9.72
C ARG A 10 16.14 7.41 -8.41
N LEU A 11 15.59 8.60 -8.16
CA LEU A 11 15.49 9.15 -6.82
C LEU A 11 14.14 8.70 -6.24
N THR A 12 14.14 8.15 -5.04
CA THR A 12 12.94 7.62 -4.39
C THR A 12 12.97 7.99 -2.92
N LEU A 13 11.83 8.43 -2.39
CA LEU A 13 11.68 8.67 -0.96
C LEU A 13 11.72 7.34 -0.21
N THR A 14 12.46 7.29 0.88
CA THR A 14 12.60 6.09 1.70
C THR A 14 11.45 5.98 2.70
N LEU A 15 11.28 4.78 3.28
CA LEU A 15 10.26 4.54 4.31
C LEU A 15 10.33 5.55 5.46
N GLY A 16 11.53 5.93 5.91
CA GLY A 16 11.72 6.90 6.98
C GLY A 16 11.21 8.30 6.63
N VAL A 17 11.26 8.71 5.35
CA VAL A 17 10.67 9.98 4.91
C VAL A 17 9.15 9.88 4.85
N LEU A 18 8.63 8.78 4.28
CA LEU A 18 7.19 8.58 4.15
C LEU A 18 6.48 8.49 5.51
N ASN A 19 7.10 7.87 6.52
CA ASN A 19 6.55 7.76 7.87
C ASN A 19 6.62 9.05 8.70
N GLN A 20 7.25 10.11 8.19
CA GLN A 20 7.23 11.45 8.79
C GLN A 20 6.26 12.40 8.07
N ALA A 21 5.52 11.93 7.05
CA ALA A 21 4.56 12.75 6.34
C ALA A 21 3.33 13.05 7.23
N ALA A 22 2.76 14.26 7.08
CA ALA A 22 1.51 14.62 7.73
C ALA A 22 0.33 13.77 7.24
N MET A 23 0.40 13.28 6.00
CA MET A 23 -0.58 12.36 5.41
C MET A 23 0.08 11.47 4.36
N VAL A 24 -0.30 10.19 4.36
CA VAL A 24 -0.01 9.24 3.28
C VAL A 24 -1.34 8.69 2.75
N LEU A 25 -1.58 8.84 1.46
CA LEU A 25 -2.73 8.28 0.75
C LEU A 25 -2.27 7.19 -0.22
N PHE A 26 -2.70 5.96 0.02
CA PHE A 26 -2.62 4.89 -0.98
C PHE A 26 -3.87 4.92 -1.85
N LEU A 27 -3.70 5.14 -3.16
CA LEU A 27 -4.75 5.01 -4.16
C LEU A 27 -4.50 3.74 -4.98
N VAL A 28 -5.43 2.78 -4.92
CA VAL A 28 -5.27 1.47 -5.58
C VAL A 28 -6.53 1.12 -6.35
N THR A 29 -6.37 0.73 -7.60
CA THR A 29 -7.47 0.38 -8.51
C THR A 29 -7.19 -0.92 -9.25
N GLY A 30 -8.26 -1.66 -9.55
CA GLY A 30 -8.23 -2.85 -10.38
C GLY A 30 -7.96 -4.17 -9.65
N LYS A 31 -8.61 -5.23 -10.15
CA LYS A 31 -8.58 -6.60 -9.59
C LYS A 31 -7.16 -7.17 -9.44
N GLY A 32 -6.23 -6.80 -10.33
CA GLY A 32 -4.85 -7.30 -10.29
C GLY A 32 -4.06 -6.88 -9.05
N LYS A 33 -4.61 -6.00 -8.20
CA LYS A 33 -4.01 -5.57 -6.93
C LYS A 33 -4.66 -6.20 -5.70
N ALA A 34 -5.79 -6.90 -5.85
CA ALA A 34 -6.60 -7.36 -4.72
C ALA A 34 -5.83 -8.25 -3.74
N ASP A 35 -5.07 -9.23 -4.25
CA ASP A 35 -4.30 -10.14 -3.40
C ASP A 35 -3.22 -9.40 -2.60
N MET A 36 -2.54 -8.45 -3.23
CA MET A 36 -1.49 -7.66 -2.56
C MET A 36 -2.08 -6.71 -1.52
N VAL A 37 -3.21 -6.06 -1.83
CA VAL A 37 -3.95 -5.23 -0.87
C VAL A 37 -4.37 -6.05 0.35
N ARG A 38 -4.90 -7.26 0.15
CA ARG A 38 -5.25 -8.17 1.26
C ARG A 38 -4.03 -8.52 2.09
N ARG A 39 -2.90 -8.88 1.48
CA ARG A 39 -1.65 -9.18 2.22
C ARG A 39 -1.19 -8.02 3.09
N ILE A 40 -1.31 -6.78 2.58
CA ILE A 40 -0.85 -5.58 3.30
C ILE A 40 -1.82 -5.21 4.44
N LEU A 41 -3.13 -5.21 4.18
CA LEU A 41 -4.13 -4.76 5.15
C LEU A 41 -4.58 -5.85 6.15
N GLU A 42 -4.43 -7.11 5.78
CA GLU A 42 -4.78 -8.28 6.60
C GLU A 42 -3.59 -9.27 6.64
N PRO A 43 -2.43 -8.87 7.20
CA PRO A 43 -1.22 -9.67 7.14
C PRO A 43 -1.35 -10.96 7.94
N THR A 44 -1.00 -12.09 7.31
CA THR A 44 -1.08 -13.43 7.93
C THR A 44 0.29 -14.04 8.23
N SER A 45 1.37 -13.38 7.81
CA SER A 45 2.74 -13.84 7.97
C SER A 45 3.72 -12.68 8.24
N GLU A 46 4.92 -13.00 8.72
CA GLU A 46 6.00 -11.99 8.85
C GLU A 46 6.46 -11.47 7.49
N GLU A 47 6.39 -12.29 6.44
CA GLU A 47 6.70 -11.85 5.08
C GLU A 47 5.72 -10.75 4.64
N ASP A 48 4.43 -10.89 4.92
CA ASP A 48 3.43 -9.87 4.62
C ASP A 48 3.71 -8.56 5.36
N ARG A 49 4.08 -8.65 6.66
CA ARG A 49 4.45 -7.48 7.48
C ARG A 49 5.73 -6.79 6.97
N SER A 50 6.61 -7.54 6.31
CA SER A 50 7.86 -7.01 5.75
C SER A 50 7.68 -6.25 4.43
N LEU A 51 6.50 -6.31 3.80
CA LEU A 51 6.23 -5.58 2.56
C LEU A 51 6.37 -4.05 2.78
N PRO A 52 7.04 -3.30 1.89
CA PRO A 52 7.30 -1.86 2.11
C PRO A 52 6.04 -1.03 2.38
N ALA A 53 4.92 -1.32 1.69
CA ALA A 53 3.66 -0.63 1.90
C ALA A 53 2.98 -0.98 3.23
N ALA A 54 3.24 -2.18 3.78
CA ALA A 54 2.77 -2.60 5.11
C ALA A 54 3.56 -1.93 6.25
N GLN A 55 4.77 -1.43 5.96
CA GLN A 55 5.61 -0.70 6.92
C GLN A 55 5.33 0.81 6.94
N ILE A 56 4.36 1.29 6.16
CA ILE A 56 3.95 2.68 6.21
C ILE A 56 3.02 2.89 7.39
N THR A 57 3.55 3.55 8.42
CA THR A 57 2.86 3.89 9.66
C THR A 57 3.29 5.30 10.07
N PRO A 58 2.66 6.35 9.51
CA PRO A 58 2.99 7.73 9.86
C PRO A 58 2.79 7.96 11.36
N GLY A 59 3.83 8.44 12.06
CA GLY A 59 3.81 8.52 13.52
C GLY A 59 2.78 9.51 14.08
N SER A 60 2.80 10.75 13.58
CA SER A 60 1.85 11.82 13.93
C SER A 60 0.90 12.19 12.78
N GLY A 61 1.06 11.54 11.63
CA GLY A 61 0.27 11.80 10.43
C GLY A 61 -0.92 10.88 10.28
N GLN A 62 -1.61 11.01 9.15
CA GLN A 62 -2.72 10.14 8.78
C GLN A 62 -2.32 9.15 7.69
N LEU A 63 -2.79 7.91 7.82
CA LEU A 63 -2.73 6.91 6.76
C LEU A 63 -4.13 6.65 6.21
N VAL A 64 -4.31 6.88 4.91
CA VAL A 64 -5.58 6.68 4.22
C VAL A 64 -5.40 5.68 3.09
N TRP A 65 -6.32 4.71 3.01
CA TRP A 65 -6.41 3.75 1.90
C TRP A 65 -7.68 4.01 1.11
N MET A 66 -7.53 4.35 -0.17
CA MET A 66 -8.62 4.55 -1.10
C MET A 66 -8.54 3.47 -2.18
N LEU A 67 -9.53 2.57 -2.14
CA LEU A 67 -9.59 1.38 -2.97
C LEU A 67 -10.86 1.41 -3.82
N ASP A 68 -10.78 0.98 -5.08
CA ASP A 68 -11.98 0.59 -5.81
C ASP A 68 -12.48 -0.79 -5.34
N GLN A 69 -13.72 -1.15 -5.72
CA GLN A 69 -14.29 -2.43 -5.28
C GLN A 69 -13.48 -3.64 -5.79
N ALA A 70 -12.87 -3.53 -6.97
CA ALA A 70 -12.11 -4.63 -7.55
C ALA A 70 -10.79 -4.88 -6.79
N ALA A 71 -10.10 -3.83 -6.35
CA ALA A 71 -8.90 -3.91 -5.51
C ALA A 71 -9.23 -4.31 -4.07
N ALA A 72 -10.44 -4.02 -3.58
CA ALA A 72 -10.90 -4.43 -2.25
C ALA A 72 -11.51 -5.84 -2.20
N ALA A 73 -11.64 -6.53 -3.34
CA ALA A 73 -12.41 -7.77 -3.46
C ALA A 73 -11.94 -8.93 -2.55
N GLY A 74 -10.67 -8.89 -2.10
CA GLY A 74 -10.08 -9.90 -1.20
C GLY A 74 -10.14 -9.55 0.28
N LEU A 75 -10.63 -8.36 0.66
CA LEU A 75 -10.67 -7.92 2.05
C LEU A 75 -11.88 -8.50 2.79
N THR A 76 -11.66 -8.81 4.06
CA THR A 76 -12.73 -9.13 4.99
C THR A 76 -13.54 -7.87 5.25
N ARG A 77 -14.86 -7.93 5.03
CA ARG A 77 -15.73 -6.80 5.39
C ARG A 77 -15.70 -6.63 6.91
N GLN A 78 -15.10 -5.55 7.39
CA GLN A 78 -15.32 -5.11 8.76
C GLN A 78 -16.73 -4.52 8.87
N ARG A 79 -17.50 -4.94 9.87
CA ARG A 79 -18.74 -4.23 10.23
C ARG A 79 -18.34 -2.84 10.73
N PRO A 80 -18.94 -1.76 10.24
CA PRO A 80 -18.79 -0.46 10.89
C PRO A 80 -19.28 -0.60 12.34
N GLN A 81 -18.49 -0.15 13.30
CA GLN A 81 -18.96 0.12 14.67
C GLN A 81 -19.82 1.39 14.67
#